data_AF-A0A0B8NXE3-F1
#
_entry.id   AF-A0A0B8NXE3-F1
#
_cell.length_a   1.000
_cell.length_b   1.000
_cell.length_c   1.000
_cell.angle_alpha   90.00
_cell.angle_beta   90.00
_cell.angle_gamma   90.00
#
_symmetry.space_group_name_H-M   'P 1'
#
loop_
_entity.id
_entity.type
_entity.pdbx_description
1 polymer ?
#
loop_
_entity_poly.entity_id
_entity_poly.type
_entity_poly.pdbx_seq_one_letter_code
_entity_poly.pdbx_strand_id
1 'polypeptide(L)'
;MRYESQNSLLLVSSIFQSNSIEELAQLSEQVKDSFVRLVNEDANSHMVGSAMSVIGQSFKQRIIELGEEELGPAPIPYCFLALGSMARDEQLIVTDQDNAIILSNSFEKDKHDKYFAKLVNGCLMAWINVATHIAPVTSWPLTLSGV
;
A
#
# COMPACT_ATOMS: atom_id res chain seq x y z
N MET A 1 -9.17 -23.33 8.92
CA MET A 1 -8.37 -22.88 7.76
C MET A 1 -9.18 -22.32 6.58
N ARG A 2 -10.44 -22.71 6.29
CA ARG A 2 -11.17 -22.25 5.08
C ARG A 2 -12.02 -20.98 5.26
N TYR A 3 -12.27 -20.55 6.50
CA TYR A 3 -13.04 -19.33 6.82
C TYR A 3 -12.14 -18.08 6.87
N GLU A 4 -10.90 -18.21 7.36
CA GLU A 4 -9.94 -17.10 7.44
C GLU A 4 -9.65 -16.44 6.09
N SER A 5 -9.52 -17.26 5.04
CA SER A 5 -9.27 -16.78 3.69
C SER A 5 -10.44 -15.93 3.19
N GLN A 6 -11.69 -16.24 3.55
CA GLN A 6 -12.84 -15.53 2.99
C GLN A 6 -12.88 -14.06 3.43
N ASN A 7 -12.55 -13.73 4.67
CA ASN A 7 -12.73 -12.36 5.16
C ASN A 7 -11.59 -11.42 4.74
N SER A 8 -10.33 -11.88 4.82
CA SER A 8 -9.19 -11.11 4.29
C SER A 8 -9.31 -10.92 2.78
N LEU A 9 -9.81 -11.92 2.05
CA LEU A 9 -10.11 -11.80 0.62
C LEU A 9 -11.25 -10.80 0.34
N LEU A 10 -12.26 -10.72 1.20
CA LEU A 10 -13.33 -9.74 1.05
C LEU A 10 -12.81 -8.30 1.22
N LEU A 11 -11.97 -8.05 2.23
CA LEU A 11 -11.35 -6.73 2.40
C LEU A 11 -10.45 -6.38 1.22
N VAL A 12 -9.59 -7.30 0.78
CA VAL A 12 -8.74 -7.12 -0.41
C VAL A 12 -9.58 -6.86 -1.67
N SER A 13 -10.65 -7.62 -1.87
CA SER A 13 -11.58 -7.41 -2.99
C SER A 13 -12.23 -6.02 -2.92
N SER A 14 -12.58 -5.55 -1.72
CA SER A 14 -13.20 -4.23 -1.52
C SER A 14 -12.22 -3.10 -1.81
N ILE A 15 -10.95 -3.28 -1.44
CA ILE A 15 -9.86 -2.36 -1.78
C ILE A 15 -9.78 -2.22 -3.30
N PHE A 16 -9.68 -3.31 -4.05
CA PHE A 16 -9.57 -3.24 -5.51
C PHE A 16 -10.82 -2.73 -6.23
N GLN A 17 -11.99 -2.77 -5.58
CA GLN A 17 -13.23 -2.21 -6.12
C GLN A 17 -13.43 -0.73 -5.78
N SER A 18 -12.59 -0.16 -4.92
CA SER A 18 -12.69 1.24 -4.51
C SER A 18 -12.30 2.18 -5.65
N ASN A 19 -13.06 3.26 -5.80
CA ASN A 19 -12.91 4.23 -6.90
C ASN A 19 -12.36 5.58 -6.44
N SER A 20 -12.03 5.71 -5.16
CA SER A 20 -11.48 6.95 -4.59
C SER A 20 -10.57 6.69 -3.40
N ILE A 21 -9.72 7.67 -3.08
CA ILE A 21 -8.85 7.62 -1.90
C ILE A 21 -9.69 7.68 -0.62
N GLU A 22 -10.82 8.38 -0.65
CA GLU A 22 -11.76 8.51 0.46
C GLU A 22 -12.40 7.15 0.81
N GLU A 23 -12.80 6.36 -0.20
CA GLU A 23 -13.29 4.99 0.00
C GLU A 23 -12.20 4.09 0.61
N LEU A 24 -10.96 4.20 0.11
CA LEU A 24 -9.83 3.45 0.67
C LEU A 24 -9.55 3.83 2.13
N ALA A 25 -9.65 5.11 2.48
CA ALA A 25 -9.50 5.57 3.86
C ALA A 25 -10.60 5.04 4.78
N GLN A 26 -11.85 4.94 4.30
CA GLN A 26 -12.94 4.32 5.05
C GLN A 26 -12.72 2.81 5.24
N LEU A 27 -12.24 2.12 4.20
CA LEU A 27 -11.92 0.70 4.29
C LEU A 27 -10.76 0.42 5.25
N SER A 28 -9.80 1.32 5.39
CA SER A 28 -8.63 1.10 6.25
C SER A 28 -9.00 1.03 7.74
N GLU A 29 -10.14 1.61 8.15
CA GLU A 29 -10.69 1.46 9.49
C GLU A 29 -10.99 -0.02 9.84
N GLN A 30 -11.29 -0.86 8.84
CA GLN A 30 -11.61 -2.28 9.02
C GLN A 30 -10.37 -3.18 9.21
N VAL A 31 -9.16 -2.64 9.02
CA VAL A 31 -7.90 -3.40 9.14
C VAL A 31 -7.70 -3.90 10.57
N LYS A 32 -7.98 -3.05 11.56
CA LYS A 32 -7.87 -3.42 12.98
C LYS A 32 -8.83 -4.56 13.34
N ASP A 33 -10.07 -4.49 12.87
CA ASP A 33 -11.04 -5.55 13.10
C ASP A 33 -10.62 -6.86 12.45
N SER A 34 -9.98 -6.79 11.28
CA SER A 34 -9.44 -7.96 10.59
C SER A 34 -8.30 -8.60 11.37
N PHE A 35 -7.40 -7.80 11.95
CA PHE A 35 -6.37 -8.29 12.87
C PHE A 35 -6.99 -8.99 14.10
N VAL A 36 -7.93 -8.33 14.79
CA VAL A 36 -8.57 -8.87 16.00
C VAL A 36 -9.26 -10.20 15.70
N ARG A 37 -9.90 -10.32 14.54
CA ARG A 37 -10.51 -11.58 14.09
C ARG A 37 -9.48 -12.69 13.91
N LEU A 38 -8.38 -12.45 13.20
CA LEU A 38 -7.33 -13.46 13.01
C LEU A 38 -6.79 -13.96 14.36
N VAL A 39 -6.57 -13.05 15.31
CA VAL A 39 -6.13 -13.44 16.66
C VAL A 39 -7.20 -14.28 17.38
N ASN A 40 -8.47 -13.91 17.31
CA ASN A 40 -9.56 -14.67 17.92
C ASN A 40 -9.80 -16.03 17.25
N GLU A 41 -9.40 -16.17 15.98
CA GLU A 41 -9.46 -17.43 15.22
C GLU A 41 -8.23 -18.33 15.47
N ASP A 42 -7.36 -17.96 16.42
CA ASP A 42 -6.15 -18.70 16.82
C ASP A 42 -5.09 -18.79 15.69
N ALA A 43 -5.08 -17.80 14.78
CA ALA A 43 -4.05 -17.66 13.77
C ALA A 43 -2.69 -17.39 14.43
N ASN A 44 -1.64 -18.08 13.98
CA ASN A 44 -0.30 -17.84 14.47
C ASN A 44 0.28 -16.52 13.93
N SER A 45 1.37 -16.05 14.55
CA SER A 45 2.01 -14.77 14.20
C SER A 45 2.42 -14.65 12.74
N HIS A 46 2.85 -15.73 12.10
CA HIS A 46 3.20 -15.74 10.67
C HIS A 46 1.96 -15.57 9.80
N MET A 47 0.85 -16.24 10.12
CA MET A 47 -0.41 -16.09 9.40
C MET A 47 -0.96 -14.66 9.53
N VAL A 48 -0.91 -14.09 10.73
CA VAL A 48 -1.32 -12.70 10.98
C VAL A 48 -0.44 -11.72 10.19
N GLY A 49 0.89 -11.88 10.28
CA GLY A 49 1.85 -11.03 9.57
C GLY A 49 1.63 -11.05 8.05
N SER A 50 1.47 -12.25 7.48
CA SER A 50 1.23 -12.43 6.05
C SER A 50 -0.09 -11.80 5.60
N ALA A 51 -1.18 -12.01 6.35
CA ALA A 51 -2.48 -11.41 6.04
C ALA A 51 -2.43 -9.87 6.08
N MET A 52 -1.78 -9.31 7.10
CA MET A 52 -1.61 -7.85 7.24
C MET A 52 -0.73 -7.29 6.12
N SER A 53 0.33 -8.01 5.71
CA SER A 53 1.16 -7.63 4.56
C SER A 53 0.35 -7.58 3.27
N VAL A 54 -0.45 -8.61 2.98
CA VAL A 54 -1.29 -8.65 1.78
C VAL A 54 -2.28 -7.50 1.74
N ILE A 55 -2.95 -7.21 2.86
CA ILE A 55 -3.88 -6.07 2.95
C ILE A 55 -3.15 -4.75 2.68
N GLY A 56 -1.99 -4.54 3.32
CA GLY A 56 -1.18 -3.34 3.12
C GLY A 56 -0.69 -3.17 1.68
N GLN A 57 -0.22 -4.24 1.05
CA GLN A 57 0.20 -4.25 -0.35
C GLN A 57 -0.97 -3.94 -1.28
N SER A 58 -2.17 -4.47 -0.99
CA SER A 58 -3.37 -4.22 -1.80
C SER A 58 -3.76 -2.73 -1.79
N PHE A 59 -3.69 -2.07 -0.63
CA PHE A 59 -3.91 -0.61 -0.57
C PHE A 59 -2.88 0.15 -1.40
N LYS A 60 -1.58 -0.19 -1.29
CA LYS A 60 -0.52 0.48 -2.06
C LYS A 60 -0.74 0.33 -3.55
N GLN A 61 -1.07 -0.88 -4.00
CA GLN A 61 -1.36 -1.15 -5.40
C GLN A 61 -2.55 -0.32 -5.88
N ARG A 62 -3.68 -0.35 -5.15
CA ARG A 62 -4.87 0.39 -5.61
C ARG A 62 -4.66 1.90 -5.62
N ILE A 63 -3.91 2.46 -4.66
CA ILE A 63 -3.56 3.88 -4.66
C ILE A 63 -2.77 4.26 -5.91
N ILE A 64 -1.83 3.41 -6.33
CA ILE A 64 -1.03 3.65 -7.53
C ILE A 64 -1.93 3.58 -8.77
N GLU A 65 -2.79 2.58 -8.87
CA GLU A 65 -3.75 2.44 -9.97
C GLU A 65 -4.66 3.68 -10.09
N LEU A 66 -5.23 4.16 -8.98
CA LEU A 66 -6.04 5.39 -8.96
C LEU A 66 -5.21 6.63 -9.37
N GLY A 67 -3.93 6.68 -8.98
CA GLY A 67 -3.03 7.74 -9.41
C GLY A 67 -2.74 7.72 -10.91
N GLU A 68 -2.60 6.54 -11.52
CA GLU A 68 -2.46 6.40 -12.98
C GLU A 68 -3.77 6.70 -13.72
N GLU A 69 -4.93 6.35 -13.14
CA GLU A 69 -6.23 6.71 -13.68
C GLU A 69 -6.38 8.25 -13.78
N GLU A 70 -5.88 8.99 -12.78
CA GLU A 70 -5.90 10.47 -12.77
C GLU A 70 -4.85 11.09 -13.71
N LEU A 71 -3.61 10.58 -13.69
CA LEU A 71 -2.48 11.17 -14.41
C LEU A 71 -2.38 10.73 -15.87
N GLY A 72 -3.06 9.64 -16.23
CA GLY A 72 -2.85 8.90 -17.48
C GLY A 72 -1.77 7.81 -17.32
N PRO A 73 -1.59 6.95 -18.33
CA PRO A 73 -0.64 5.83 -18.24
C PRO A 73 0.79 6.31 -18.05
N ALA A 74 1.60 5.55 -17.31
CA ALA A 74 3.01 5.87 -17.13
C ALA A 74 3.75 5.96 -18.48
N PRO A 75 4.58 7.01 -18.67
CA PRO A 75 5.26 7.24 -19.95
C PRO A 75 6.36 6.21 -20.25
N ILE A 76 6.82 5.48 -19.23
CA ILE A 76 7.77 4.37 -19.32
C ILE A 76 7.41 3.30 -18.27
N PRO A 77 7.88 2.06 -18.43
CA PRO A 77 7.75 1.05 -17.39
C PRO A 77 8.42 1.49 -16.08
N TYR A 78 7.77 1.15 -14.97
CA TYR A 78 8.32 1.28 -13.63
C TYR A 78 7.84 0.13 -12.75
N CYS A 79 8.46 -0.01 -11.59
CA CYS A 79 8.03 -0.93 -10.56
C CYS A 79 7.96 -0.19 -9.23
N PHE A 80 6.84 -0.32 -8.53
CA PHE A 80 6.72 0.12 -7.15
C PHE A 80 7.02 -1.04 -6.21
N LEU A 81 7.83 -0.79 -5.20
CA LEU A 81 8.32 -1.79 -4.26
C LEU A 81 7.79 -1.46 -2.86
N ALA A 82 7.03 -2.41 -2.29
CA ALA A 82 6.93 -2.51 -0.85
C ALA A 82 8.25 -3.08 -0.31
N LEU A 83 8.78 -2.48 0.74
CA LEU A 83 10.03 -2.88 1.39
C LEU A 83 9.75 -3.23 2.87
N GLY A 84 10.81 -3.55 3.62
CA GLY A 84 10.72 -3.75 5.07
C GLY A 84 9.93 -4.99 5.47
N SER A 85 9.24 -4.91 6.62
CA SER A 85 8.40 -5.98 7.18
C SER A 85 7.26 -6.39 6.24
N MET A 86 6.69 -5.44 5.50
CA MET A 86 5.63 -5.72 4.52
C MET A 86 6.13 -6.64 3.40
N ALA A 87 7.38 -6.50 2.98
CA ALA A 87 8.00 -7.34 1.96
C ALA A 87 8.41 -8.74 2.47
N ARG A 88 8.49 -8.93 3.79
CA ARG A 88 8.84 -10.21 4.42
C ARG A 88 7.64 -10.97 4.97
N ASP A 89 6.41 -10.50 4.71
CA ASP A 89 5.19 -11.08 5.27
C ASP A 89 5.12 -11.03 6.81
N GLU A 90 5.71 -10.00 7.40
CA GLU A 90 5.83 -9.81 8.86
C GLU A 90 5.17 -8.51 9.35
N GLN A 91 4.17 -8.00 8.62
CA GLN A 91 3.55 -6.71 8.94
C GLN A 91 2.66 -6.77 10.20
N LEU A 92 2.81 -5.78 11.08
CA LEU A 92 1.96 -5.61 12.27
C LEU A 92 1.05 -4.36 12.15
N ILE A 93 0.15 -4.13 13.10
CA ILE A 93 -0.79 -2.99 13.08
C ILE A 93 -0.04 -1.65 13.04
N VAL A 94 0.97 -1.49 13.91
CA VAL A 94 1.85 -0.31 13.93
C VAL A 94 3.19 -0.74 13.37
N THR A 95 3.61 -0.11 12.27
CA THR A 95 4.72 -0.61 11.46
C THR A 95 5.26 0.50 10.55
N ASP A 96 6.58 0.50 10.37
CA ASP A 96 7.25 1.42 9.47
C ASP A 96 6.80 1.19 8.01
N GLN A 97 6.94 2.23 7.20
CA GLN A 97 6.52 2.22 5.81
C GLN A 97 7.71 2.44 4.90
N ASP A 98 8.32 1.35 4.47
CA ASP A 98 9.42 1.36 3.52
C ASP A 98 8.87 1.16 2.10
N ASN A 99 9.19 2.11 1.20
CA ASN A 99 8.78 2.06 -0.20
C ASN A 99 9.90 2.52 -1.12
N ALA A 100 9.94 1.97 -2.34
CA ALA A 100 10.83 2.44 -3.38
C ALA A 100 10.14 2.38 -4.75
N ILE A 101 10.67 3.14 -5.71
CA ILE A 101 10.26 3.07 -7.12
C ILE A 101 11.50 2.81 -7.97
N ILE A 102 11.41 1.83 -8.86
CA ILE A 102 12.42 1.57 -9.90
C ILE A 102 11.85 2.06 -11.22
N LEU A 103 12.59 2.93 -11.90
CA LEU A 103 12.23 3.41 -13.23
C LEU A 103 13.04 2.63 -14.28
N SER A 104 12.44 2.39 -15.45
CA SER A 104 13.14 1.80 -16.59
C SER A 104 14.39 2.62 -16.96
N ASN A 105 15.42 1.94 -17.49
CA ASN A 105 16.63 2.57 -18.04
C ASN A 105 16.33 3.54 -19.21
N SER A 106 15.10 3.53 -19.75
CA SER A 106 14.60 4.51 -20.70
C SER A 106 14.16 5.83 -20.06
N PHE A 107 14.44 6.05 -18.77
CA PHE A 107 14.10 7.29 -18.08
C PHE A 107 14.90 8.48 -18.62
N GLU A 108 14.16 9.52 -19.01
CA GLU A 108 14.71 10.81 -19.41
C GLU A 108 14.11 11.87 -18.49
N LYS A 109 14.96 12.54 -17.71
CA LYS A 109 14.53 13.50 -16.67
C LYS A 109 13.59 14.57 -17.22
N ASP A 110 13.96 15.22 -18.31
CA ASP A 110 13.17 16.33 -18.88
C ASP A 110 11.78 15.90 -19.39
N LYS A 111 11.59 14.61 -19.70
CA LYS A 111 10.34 14.07 -20.23
C LYS A 111 9.47 13.41 -19.16
N HIS A 112 10.09 12.70 -18.21
CA HIS A 112 9.36 11.77 -17.34
C HIS A 112 9.33 12.20 -15.86
N ASP A 113 10.28 13.02 -15.41
CA ASP A 113 10.43 13.38 -13.98
C ASP A 113 9.15 14.01 -13.41
N LYS A 114 8.51 14.89 -14.17
CA LYS A 114 7.25 15.55 -13.75
C LYS A 114 6.11 14.57 -13.53
N TYR A 115 6.01 13.51 -14.34
CA TYR A 115 4.97 12.50 -14.17
C TYR A 115 5.21 11.71 -12.87
N PHE A 116 6.40 11.15 -12.70
CA PHE A 116 6.71 10.32 -11.53
C PHE A 116 6.73 11.12 -10.23
N ALA A 117 7.16 12.38 -10.25
CA ALA A 117 7.06 13.26 -9.09
C ALA A 117 5.61 13.49 -8.66
N LYS A 118 4.68 13.65 -9.62
CA LYS A 118 3.25 13.75 -9.32
C LYS A 118 2.69 12.45 -8.78
N LEU A 119 3.00 11.32 -9.43
CA LEU A 119 2.54 10.00 -9.02
C LEU A 119 2.99 9.68 -7.59
N VAL A 120 4.28 9.84 -7.29
CA VAL A 120 4.84 9.54 -5.95
C VAL A 120 4.27 10.47 -4.88
N ASN A 121 4.17 11.77 -5.16
CA ASN A 121 3.59 12.72 -4.19
C ASN A 121 2.10 12.45 -3.96
N GLY A 122 1.33 12.16 -5.02
CA GLY A 122 -0.08 11.78 -4.92
C GLY A 122 -0.24 10.51 -4.09
N CYS A 123 0.55 9.47 -4.39
CA CYS A 123 0.55 8.21 -3.65
C CYS A 123 0.93 8.42 -2.18
N LEU A 124 1.92 9.27 -1.88
CA LEU A 124 2.32 9.58 -0.51
C LEU A 124 1.17 10.22 0.27
N MET A 125 0.50 11.22 -0.31
CA MET A 125 -0.61 11.92 0.34
C MET A 125 -1.82 11.00 0.53
N ALA A 126 -2.15 10.20 -0.49
CA ALA A 126 -3.19 9.19 -0.41
C ALA A 126 -2.87 8.14 0.66
N TRP A 127 -1.63 7.63 0.68
CA TRP A 127 -1.19 6.67 1.68
C TRP A 127 -1.27 7.25 3.09
N ILE A 128 -0.91 8.52 3.31
CA ILE A 128 -1.07 9.17 4.60
C ILE A 128 -2.54 9.15 5.04
N ASN A 129 -3.48 9.49 4.15
CA ASN A 129 -4.91 9.48 4.47
C ASN A 129 -5.44 8.06 4.82
N VAL A 130 -4.92 7.04 4.15
CA VAL A 130 -5.28 5.63 4.40
C VAL A 130 -4.61 5.11 5.68
N ALA A 131 -3.32 5.41 5.88
CA ALA A 131 -2.48 4.85 6.93
C ALA A 131 -2.66 5.51 8.31
N THR A 132 -3.16 6.76 8.39
CA THR A 132 -3.49 7.42 9.65
C THR A 132 -4.49 6.64 10.51
N HIS A 133 -5.30 5.79 9.88
CA HIS A 133 -6.27 4.92 10.55
C HIS A 133 -5.68 3.54 10.91
N ILE A 134 -4.50 3.21 10.40
CA ILE A 134 -3.79 1.94 10.62
C ILE A 134 -2.70 2.12 11.69
N ALA A 135 -1.94 3.22 11.66
CA ALA A 135 -0.88 3.53 12.62
C ALA A 135 -0.67 5.06 12.79
N PRO A 136 -0.37 5.55 14.01
CA PRO A 136 -0.05 6.97 14.22
C PRO A 136 1.25 7.34 13.50
N VAL A 137 1.17 8.30 12.57
CA VAL A 137 2.28 8.76 11.74
C VAL A 137 3.31 9.54 12.57
N THR A 138 4.49 8.98 12.81
CA THR A 138 5.64 9.74 13.33
C THR A 138 6.77 9.78 12.30
N SER A 139 6.81 10.89 11.53
CA SER A 139 7.92 11.42 10.70
C SER A 139 8.51 10.56 9.57
N TRP A 140 8.49 11.10 8.34
CA TRP A 140 9.17 10.56 7.16
C TRP A 140 10.37 11.46 6.77
N PRO A 141 11.59 10.92 6.57
CA PRO A 141 12.61 11.56 5.75
C PRO A 141 12.47 11.09 4.28
N LEU A 142 12.21 12.04 3.37
CA LEU A 142 12.29 11.82 1.92
C LEU A 142 13.75 11.67 1.50
N THR A 143 14.19 10.47 1.09
CA THR A 143 15.39 10.30 0.27
C THR A 143 15.02 9.75 -1.09
N LEU A 144 14.97 10.63 -2.10
CA LEU A 144 15.03 10.27 -3.50
C LEU A 144 16.48 9.87 -3.83
N SER A 145 16.83 8.59 -3.74
CA SER A 145 18.10 8.10 -4.29
C SER A 145 17.89 7.79 -5.77
N GLY A 146 18.29 8.73 -6.64
CA GLY A 146 18.62 8.42 -8.01
C GLY A 146 19.93 7.63 -8.04
N VAL A 147 19.96 6.55 -8.83
CA VAL A 147 21.22 5.96 -9.31
C VAL A 147 21.66 6.75 -10.53
#